data_AF-A0A256K1F3-F1
#
_entry.id   AF-A0A256K1F3-F1
#
_cell.length_a   1.000
_cell.length_b   1.000
_cell.length_c   1.000
_cell.angle_alpha   90.00
_cell.angle_beta   90.00
_cell.angle_gamma   90.00
#
_symmetry.space_group_name_H-M   'P 1'
#
loop_
_entity.id
_entity.type
_entity.pdbx_description
1 polymer ?
#
loop_
_entity_poly.entity_id
_entity_poly.type
_entity_poly.pdbx_seq_one_letter_code
_entity_poly.pdbx_strand_id
1 'polypeptide(L)'
;MNERDALRALAADLPHAGDDAAVVDGTVITTDMLHERTDFPAGTTRYTAGWRAVGASLSDVAAMGATARAAVAVYADEAFDRDELTRFVA
;
A
#
# COMPACT_ATOMS: atom_id res chain seq x y z
N MET A 1 -7.67 20.09 -8.73
CA MET A 1 -8.49 18.90 -8.42
C MET A 1 -7.93 18.30 -7.15
N ASN A 2 -8.74 18.04 -6.13
CA ASN A 2 -8.31 17.28 -4.95
C ASN A 2 -8.49 15.77 -5.18
N GLU A 3 -8.03 14.94 -4.25
CA GLU A 3 -8.16 13.48 -4.33
C GLU A 3 -9.61 13.01 -4.55
N ARG A 4 -10.56 13.52 -3.76
CA ARG A 4 -11.97 13.14 -3.87
C ARG A 4 -12.56 13.45 -5.24
N ASP A 5 -12.19 14.60 -5.82
CA ASP A 5 -12.62 14.98 -7.16
C ASP A 5 -12.04 14.03 -8.22
N ALA A 6 -10.78 13.62 -8.07
CA ALA A 6 -10.13 12.67 -8.97
C ALA A 6 -10.78 11.28 -8.89
N LEU A 7 -11.03 10.78 -7.68
CA LEU A 7 -11.72 9.50 -7.46
C LEU A 7 -13.14 9.49 -8.04
N ARG A 8 -13.89 10.60 -7.90
CA ARG A 8 -15.22 10.73 -8.53
C ARG A 8 -15.14 10.70 -10.06
N ALA A 9 -14.15 11.35 -10.65
CA ALA A 9 -13.94 11.30 -12.09
C ALA A 9 -13.63 9.88 -12.56
N LEU A 10 -12.73 9.18 -11.86
CA LEU A 10 -12.37 7.79 -12.18
C LEU A 10 -13.56 6.84 -12.01
N ALA A 11 -14.37 6.98 -10.96
CA ALA A 11 -15.55 6.15 -10.72
C ALA A 11 -16.61 6.27 -11.82
N ALA A 12 -16.64 7.38 -12.56
CA ALA A 12 -17.54 7.54 -13.70
C ALA A 12 -17.15 6.63 -14.88
N ASP A 13 -15.85 6.41 -15.09
CA ASP A 13 -15.32 5.60 -16.19
C ASP A 13 -15.00 4.15 -15.76
N LEU A 14 -14.81 3.92 -14.45
CA LEU A 14 -14.46 2.64 -13.84
C LEU A 14 -15.54 2.22 -12.82
N PRO A 15 -16.69 1.69 -13.28
CA PRO A 15 -17.86 1.43 -12.41
C PRO A 15 -17.63 0.34 -11.35
N HIS A 16 -16.54 -0.41 -11.44
CA HIS A 16 -16.15 -1.43 -10.47
C HIS A 16 -15.11 -0.92 -9.44
N ALA A 17 -14.67 0.32 -9.55
CA ALA A 17 -13.77 0.94 -8.58
C ALA A 17 -14.56 1.55 -7.41
N GLY A 18 -13.92 1.65 -6.23
CA GLY A 18 -14.45 2.39 -5.08
C GLY A 18 -14.63 1.59 -3.78
N ASP A 19 -14.33 0.30 -3.80
CA ASP A 19 -14.17 -0.52 -2.59
C ASP A 19 -12.70 -0.52 -2.12
N ASP A 20 -12.40 -1.13 -0.98
CA ASP A 20 -11.04 -1.18 -0.41
C ASP A 20 -10.05 -1.98 -1.28
N ALA A 21 -10.55 -2.91 -2.12
CA ALA A 21 -9.74 -3.64 -3.07
C ALA A 21 -10.56 -4.14 -4.27
N ALA A 22 -9.87 -4.50 -5.36
CA ALA A 22 -10.50 -5.12 -6.52
C ALA A 22 -10.67 -6.63 -6.33
N VAL A 23 -11.78 -7.19 -6.80
CA VAL A 23 -12.02 -8.65 -6.84
C VAL A 23 -11.96 -9.14 -8.28
N VAL A 24 -11.00 -10.02 -8.58
CA VAL A 24 -10.82 -10.63 -9.90
C VAL A 24 -10.84 -12.15 -9.75
N ASP A 25 -11.84 -12.81 -10.32
CA ASP A 25 -12.04 -14.26 -10.22
C ASP A 25 -11.99 -14.80 -8.78
N GLY A 26 -12.55 -14.04 -7.84
CA GLY A 26 -12.55 -14.36 -6.40
C GLY A 26 -11.23 -14.08 -5.67
N THR A 27 -10.23 -13.53 -6.35
CA THR A 27 -8.97 -13.04 -5.76
C THR A 27 -9.09 -11.57 -5.42
N VAL A 28 -8.80 -11.20 -4.17
CA VAL A 28 -8.75 -9.82 -3.71
C VAL A 28 -7.36 -9.23 -3.96
N ILE A 29 -7.29 -8.09 -4.64
CA ILE A 29 -6.06 -7.42 -5.06
C ILE A 29 -6.15 -5.94 -4.70
N THR A 30 -5.17 -5.47 -3.93
CA THR A 30 -4.99 -4.05 -3.60
C THR A 30 -3.52 -3.65 -3.76
N THR A 31 -3.25 -2.36 -3.76
CA THR A 31 -1.90 -1.80 -3.72
C THR A 31 -1.91 -0.47 -3.00
N ASP A 32 -0.92 -0.27 -2.14
CA ASP A 32 -0.65 1.01 -1.48
C ASP A 32 0.74 1.52 -1.80
N MET A 33 0.89 2.83 -1.69
CA MET A 33 2.18 3.50 -1.72
C MET A 33 2.32 4.36 -0.46
N LEU A 34 3.41 4.14 0.27
CA LEU A 34 3.80 5.00 1.39
C LEU A 34 5.08 5.75 1.01
N HIS A 35 5.05 7.06 1.17
CA HIS A 35 6.17 7.95 0.90
C HIS A 35 6.86 8.37 2.20
N GLU A 36 8.19 8.40 2.17
CA GLU A 36 9.01 8.68 3.35
C GLU A 36 8.64 9.97 4.08
N ARG A 37 8.38 11.05 3.32
CA ARG A 37 8.14 12.38 3.88
C ARG A 37 6.73 12.60 4.42
N THR A 38 5.75 11.86 3.92
CA THR A 38 4.32 12.10 4.23
C THR A 38 3.77 11.04 5.16
N ASP A 39 4.21 9.79 5.02
CA ASP A 39 3.58 8.65 5.67
C ASP A 39 4.33 8.19 6.92
N PHE A 40 5.62 8.51 7.07
CA PHE A 40 6.42 8.13 8.23
C PHE A 40 6.82 9.35 9.06
N PRO A 41 6.21 9.54 10.25
CA PRO A 41 6.61 10.62 11.16
C PRO A 41 8.07 10.50 11.60
N ALA A 42 8.66 11.64 11.99
CA ALA A 42 10.01 11.66 12.55
C ALA A 42 10.15 10.70 13.74
N GLY A 43 11.23 9.91 13.74
CA GLY A 43 11.48 8.87 14.74
C GLY A 43 10.90 7.48 14.40
N THR A 44 10.18 7.34 13.29
CA THR A 44 9.79 6.01 12.77
C THR A 44 11.05 5.22 12.41
N THR A 45 11.19 4.02 12.94
CA THR A 45 12.32 3.14 12.61
C THR A 45 12.12 2.54 11.21
N ARG A 46 13.22 2.15 10.54
CA ARG A 46 13.14 1.46 9.24
C ARG A 46 12.31 0.17 9.33
N TYR A 47 12.43 -0.59 10.42
CA TYR A 47 11.62 -1.79 10.65
C TYR A 47 10.13 -1.48 10.71
N THR A 48 9.74 -0.45 11.49
CA THR A 48 8.33 -0.04 11.58
C THR A 48 7.81 0.47 10.24
N ALA A 49 8.64 1.20 9.47
CA ALA A 49 8.27 1.66 8.14
C ALA A 49 8.03 0.47 7.19
N GLY A 50 8.92 -0.53 7.18
CA GLY A 50 8.78 -1.70 6.31
C GLY A 50 7.62 -2.60 6.66
N TRP A 51 7.42 -2.89 7.96
CA TRP A 51 6.22 -3.57 8.43
C TRP A 51 4.95 -2.84 7.98
N ARG A 52 4.88 -1.52 8.17
CA ARG A 52 3.70 -0.72 7.80
C ARG A 52 3.48 -0.67 6.28
N ALA A 53 4.55 -0.64 5.49
CA ALA A 53 4.45 -0.64 4.02
C ALA A 53 3.72 -1.86 3.48
N VAL A 54 3.88 -3.03 4.12
CA VAL A 54 3.08 -4.23 3.78
C VAL A 54 1.74 -4.23 4.51
N GLY A 55 1.72 -3.77 5.77
CA GLY A 55 0.54 -3.77 6.62
C GLY A 55 -0.62 -2.93 6.08
N ALA A 56 -0.35 -1.83 5.36
CA ALA A 56 -1.37 -1.03 4.69
C ALA A 56 -2.22 -1.87 3.73
N SER A 57 -1.59 -2.51 2.75
CA SER A 57 -2.31 -3.33 1.77
C SER A 57 -2.92 -4.60 2.36
N LEU A 58 -2.30 -5.17 3.41
CA LEU A 58 -2.92 -6.28 4.13
C LEU A 58 -4.20 -5.86 4.86
N SER A 59 -4.31 -4.60 5.30
CA SER A 59 -5.50 -4.10 5.97
C SER A 59 -6.70 -3.99 5.04
N ASP A 60 -6.50 -3.60 3.79
CA ASP A 60 -7.55 -3.60 2.76
C ASP A 60 -8.05 -5.03 2.46
N VAL A 61 -7.13 -5.98 2.29
CA VAL A 61 -7.50 -7.39 2.06
C VAL A 61 -8.34 -7.93 3.24
N ALA A 62 -7.97 -7.55 4.47
CA ALA A 62 -8.72 -7.92 5.66
C ALA A 62 -10.09 -7.21 5.74
N ALA A 63 -10.18 -5.95 5.33
CA ALA A 63 -11.43 -5.19 5.25
C ALA A 63 -12.44 -5.83 4.29
N MET A 64 -11.93 -6.41 3.18
CA MET A 64 -12.71 -7.22 2.24
C MET A 64 -13.10 -8.62 2.76
N GLY A 65 -12.72 -8.97 3.99
CA GLY A 65 -12.98 -10.28 4.58
C GLY A 65 -12.18 -11.43 3.95
N ALA A 66 -11.12 -11.13 3.21
CA ALA A 66 -10.29 -12.12 2.54
C ALA A 66 -9.06 -12.51 3.36
N THR A 67 -8.54 -13.71 3.10
CA THR A 67 -7.25 -14.17 3.65
C THR A 67 -6.13 -13.84 2.68
N ALA A 68 -5.15 -13.05 3.13
CA ALA A 68 -3.97 -12.73 2.34
C ALA A 68 -3.15 -14.00 2.04
N ARG A 69 -2.76 -14.18 0.76
CA ARG A 69 -1.98 -15.34 0.30
C ARG A 69 -0.54 -14.99 -0.08
N ALA A 70 -0.31 -13.76 -0.51
CA ALA A 70 0.98 -13.24 -0.91
C ALA A 70 0.97 -11.71 -0.79
N ALA A 71 2.16 -11.12 -0.73
CA ALA A 71 2.37 -9.68 -0.87
C ALA A 71 3.47 -9.44 -1.91
N VAL A 72 3.30 -8.40 -2.71
CA VAL A 72 4.32 -7.89 -3.63
C VAL A 72 4.59 -6.46 -3.20
N ALA A 73 5.86 -6.11 -3.00
CA ALA A 73 6.27 -4.78 -2.60
C ALA A 73 7.25 -4.20 -3.61
N VAL A 74 7.16 -2.89 -3.80
CA VAL A 74 8.14 -2.10 -4.55
C VAL A 74 8.85 -1.20 -3.56
N TYR A 75 10.17 -1.37 -3.45
CA TYR A 75 11.03 -0.50 -2.64
C TYR A 75 11.77 0.47 -3.56
N ALA A 76 11.72 1.75 -3.23
CA ALA A 76 12.37 2.81 -3.96
C ALA A 76 13.19 3.66 -2.99
N ASP A 77 14.47 3.82 -3.29
CA ASP A 77 15.43 4.63 -2.54
C ASP A 77 16.49 5.14 -3.52
N GLU A 78 17.04 6.33 -3.31
CA GLU A 78 18.05 6.89 -4.22
C GLU A 78 19.42 6.23 -4.03
N ALA A 79 19.76 5.85 -2.80
CA ALA A 79 21.07 5.34 -2.41
C ALA A 79 21.11 3.80 -2.34
N PHE A 80 19.97 3.16 -2.11
CA PHE A 80 19.87 1.71 -1.90
C PHE A 80 20.88 1.18 -0.88
N ASP A 81 21.03 1.90 0.24
CA ASP A 81 21.92 1.48 1.31
C ASP A 81 21.50 0.10 1.86
N ARG A 82 22.47 -0.81 1.96
CA ARG A 82 22.21 -2.20 2.34
C ARG A 82 21.70 -2.32 3.77
N ASP A 83 22.25 -1.55 4.70
CA ASP A 83 21.90 -1.66 6.12
C ASP A 83 20.54 -1.03 6.39
N GLU A 84 20.18 0.02 5.64
CA GLU A 84 18.82 0.58 5.67
C GLU A 84 17.80 -0.39 5.10
N LEU A 85 18.06 -0.96 3.92
CA LEU A 85 17.20 -1.96 3.29
C LEU A 85 17.03 -3.19 4.19
N THR A 86 18.12 -3.68 4.79
CA THR A 86 18.07 -4.83 5.69
C THR A 86 17.18 -4.54 6.90
N ARG A 87 17.34 -3.37 7.54
CA ARG A 87 16.49 -2.95 8.66
C ARG A 87 15.04 -2.66 8.26
N PHE A 88 14.77 -2.43 6.98
CA PHE A 88 13.41 -2.25 6.47
C PHE A 88 12.69 -3.59 6.34
N VAL A 89 13.38 -4.64 5.90
CA VAL A 89 12.77 -5.97 5.67
C VAL A 89 12.86 -6.93 6.86
N ALA A 90 13.75 -6.68 7.83
CA ALA A 90 14.06 -7.58 8.95
C ALA A 90 14.24 -6.86 10.28
#